data_AF-A0A2P8LA67-F1
#
_entry.id   AF-A0A2P8LA67-F1
#
_cell.length_a   1.000
_cell.length_b   1.000
_cell.length_c   1.000
_cell.angle_alpha   90.00
_cell.angle_beta   90.00
_cell.angle_gamma   90.00
#
_symmetry.space_group_name_H-M   'P 1'
#
loop_
_entity.id
_entity.type
_entity.pdbx_description
1 polymer ?
#
loop_
_entity_poly.entity_id
_entity_poly.type
_entity_poly.pdbx_seq_one_letter_code
_entity_poly.pdbx_strand_id
1 'polypeptide(L)'
;MTKGRLIYVDEDPDDIELFQQFINEKFDLKIIKIENDDDLEAIVDEILGSQSEALITDYLLTEKARVKFDGQILIEAIQERNRHFPCFLLTSHAPDALNATHDARLVQSKSIPFGGNDLNEYKSLFIIQIEKVIKAFRDTRQKLVNEFENLSALDVDKLTAPQKQRLLELDDSLDSYGFTSSPIPTKLKEDTHIALLSKLVEDIDTLIGMKK
;
A
#
# COMPACT_ATOMS: atom_id res chain seq x y z
N MET A 1 -11.91 -18.93 -7.87
CA MET A 1 -10.88 -17.88 -7.68
C MET A 1 -11.58 -16.70 -7.04
N THR A 2 -11.13 -16.24 -5.89
CA THR A 2 -11.71 -15.05 -5.24
C THR A 2 -11.37 -13.84 -6.12
N LYS A 3 -12.39 -13.12 -6.59
CA LYS A 3 -12.20 -11.87 -7.34
C LYS A 3 -11.43 -10.89 -6.43
N GLY A 4 -10.44 -10.19 -6.99
CA GLY A 4 -9.71 -9.17 -6.24
C GLY A 4 -10.64 -8.04 -5.83
N ARG A 5 -10.39 -7.39 -4.68
CA ARG A 5 -11.21 -6.27 -4.20
C ARG A 5 -10.60 -4.93 -4.58
N LEU A 6 -11.36 -4.12 -5.29
CA LEU A 6 -10.96 -2.80 -5.77
C LEU A 6 -11.81 -1.71 -5.13
N ILE A 7 -11.21 -0.56 -4.89
CA ILE A 7 -11.95 0.68 -4.68
C ILE A 7 -11.76 1.57 -5.88
N TYR A 8 -12.85 2.16 -6.37
CA TYR A 8 -12.81 3.28 -7.29
C TYR A 8 -13.28 4.55 -6.58
N VAL A 9 -12.49 5.61 -6.70
CA VAL A 9 -12.76 6.94 -6.14
C VAL A 9 -12.86 7.95 -7.26
N ASP A 10 -13.99 8.64 -7.33
CA ASP A 10 -14.27 9.67 -8.34
C ASP A 10 -15.40 10.57 -7.83
N GLU A 11 -15.46 11.81 -8.27
CA GLU A 11 -16.56 12.74 -7.98
C GLU A 11 -17.68 12.67 -9.02
N ASP A 12 -17.39 12.19 -10.23
CA ASP A 12 -18.27 12.22 -11.39
C ASP A 12 -19.12 10.93 -11.51
N PRO A 13 -20.45 11.01 -11.36
CA PRO A 13 -21.33 9.86 -11.54
C PRO A 13 -21.21 9.17 -12.91
N ASP A 14 -20.93 9.93 -13.97
CA ASP A 14 -20.82 9.38 -15.33
C ASP A 14 -19.55 8.51 -15.46
N ASP A 15 -18.40 8.99 -14.98
CA ASP A 15 -17.15 8.23 -14.95
C ASP A 15 -17.26 6.99 -14.05
N ILE A 16 -17.96 7.10 -12.91
CA ILE A 16 -18.26 5.97 -12.03
C ILE A 16 -19.03 4.88 -12.78
N GLU A 17 -20.11 5.23 -13.49
CA GLU A 17 -20.91 4.26 -14.23
C GLU A 17 -20.10 3.58 -15.34
N LEU A 18 -19.33 4.37 -16.11
CA LEU A 18 -18.45 3.84 -17.16
C LEU A 18 -17.38 2.90 -16.58
N PHE A 19 -16.80 3.25 -15.44
CA PHE A 19 -15.76 2.43 -14.80
C PHE A 19 -16.34 1.12 -14.25
N GLN A 20 -17.53 1.17 -13.66
CA GLN A 20 -18.27 -0.03 -13.23
C GLN A 20 -18.50 -0.98 -14.41
N GLN A 21 -18.92 -0.46 -15.57
CA GLN A 21 -19.11 -1.27 -16.78
C GLN A 21 -17.79 -1.87 -17.27
N PHE A 22 -16.70 -1.12 -17.22
CA PHE A 22 -15.36 -1.56 -17.64
C PHE A 22 -14.82 -2.72 -16.76
N ILE A 23 -14.98 -2.61 -15.44
CA ILE A 23 -14.51 -3.60 -14.46
C ILE A 23 -15.45 -4.81 -14.31
N ASN A 24 -16.67 -4.71 -14.81
CA ASN A 24 -17.76 -5.62 -14.49
C ASN A 24 -17.35 -7.10 -14.55
N GLU A 25 -17.76 -7.84 -13.53
CA GLU A 25 -17.47 -9.25 -13.30
C GLU A 25 -15.99 -9.66 -13.13
N LYS A 26 -15.00 -8.77 -13.31
CA LYS A 26 -13.58 -9.10 -13.11
C LYS A 26 -13.14 -8.98 -11.64
N PHE A 27 -13.60 -7.92 -10.98
CA PHE A 27 -13.25 -7.61 -9.60
C PHE A 27 -14.50 -7.39 -8.75
N ASP A 28 -14.34 -7.48 -7.43
CA ASP A 28 -15.32 -7.00 -6.48
C ASP A 28 -15.04 -5.51 -6.25
N LEU A 29 -15.94 -4.65 -6.72
CA LEU A 29 -15.72 -3.22 -6.81
C LEU A 29 -16.53 -2.48 -5.76
N LYS A 30 -15.85 -1.76 -4.88
CA LYS A 30 -16.44 -0.75 -4.00
C LYS A 30 -16.27 0.62 -4.65
N ILE A 31 -17.33 1.42 -4.65
CA ILE A 31 -17.29 2.81 -5.11
C ILE A 31 -17.29 3.72 -3.88
N ILE A 32 -16.43 4.73 -3.90
CA ILE A 32 -16.52 5.89 -3.02
C ILE A 32 -16.71 7.10 -3.93
N LYS A 33 -17.89 7.68 -3.90
CA LYS A 33 -18.17 8.90 -4.63
C LYS A 33 -17.78 10.08 -3.77
N ILE A 34 -16.93 10.96 -4.29
CA ILE A 34 -16.55 12.20 -3.60
C ILE A 34 -17.68 13.21 -3.72
N GLU A 35 -18.13 13.73 -2.57
CA GLU A 35 -19.12 14.79 -2.44
C GLU A 35 -18.47 16.09 -1.93
N ASN A 36 -19.25 17.17 -1.91
CA ASN A 36 -18.74 18.46 -1.43
C ASN A 36 -18.40 18.40 0.05
N ASP A 37 -17.30 19.05 0.43
CA ASP A 37 -16.81 19.13 1.80
C ASP A 37 -16.44 17.77 2.44
N ASP A 38 -16.26 16.72 1.63
CA ASP A 38 -15.74 15.44 2.10
C ASP A 38 -14.37 15.60 2.75
N ASP A 39 -14.15 14.85 3.82
CA ASP A 39 -12.94 14.85 4.60
C ASP A 39 -11.97 13.75 4.13
N LEU A 40 -10.73 14.15 3.84
CA LEU A 40 -9.69 13.26 3.35
C LEU A 40 -9.42 12.10 4.31
N GLU A 41 -9.30 12.37 5.61
CA GLU A 41 -8.95 11.34 6.60
C GLU A 41 -10.09 10.32 6.75
N ALA A 42 -11.35 10.77 6.72
CA ALA A 42 -12.50 9.88 6.73
C ALA A 42 -12.50 8.92 5.53
N ILE A 43 -12.16 9.41 4.33
CA ILE A 43 -12.06 8.59 3.12
C ILE A 43 -10.89 7.60 3.22
N VAL A 44 -9.74 8.04 3.72
CA VAL A 44 -8.57 7.18 3.94
C VAL A 44 -8.91 6.05 4.92
N ASP A 45 -9.57 6.38 6.03
CA ASP A 45 -10.05 5.39 7.01
C ASP A 45 -11.01 4.38 6.38
N GLU A 46 -11.95 4.86 5.55
CA GLU A 46 -12.87 3.99 4.84
C GLU A 46 -12.17 3.04 3.86
N ILE A 47 -11.16 3.52 3.13
CA ILE A 47 -10.39 2.74 2.17
C ILE A 47 -9.57 1.65 2.87
N LEU A 48 -8.84 2.02 3.92
CA LEU A 48 -8.01 1.09 4.68
C LEU A 48 -8.86 0.10 5.48
N GLY A 49 -10.06 0.51 5.92
CA GLY A 49 -11.01 -0.34 6.63
C GLY A 49 -11.75 -1.37 5.76
N SER A 50 -11.88 -1.15 4.44
CA SER A 50 -12.75 -1.98 3.59
C SER A 50 -12.14 -3.30 3.10
N GLN A 51 -10.98 -3.70 3.62
CA GLN A 51 -10.23 -4.90 3.18
C GLN A 51 -9.95 -4.93 1.67
N SER A 52 -9.87 -3.77 1.04
CA SER A 52 -9.59 -3.65 -0.38
C SER A 52 -8.12 -3.93 -0.66
N GLU A 53 -7.81 -4.34 -1.88
CA GLU A 53 -6.46 -4.77 -2.27
C GLU A 53 -5.78 -3.79 -3.22
N ALA A 54 -6.56 -2.90 -3.84
CA ALA A 54 -6.04 -1.75 -4.55
C ALA A 54 -7.05 -0.60 -4.58
N LEU A 55 -6.53 0.62 -4.69
CA LEU A 55 -7.26 1.85 -4.98
C LEU A 55 -7.07 2.22 -6.45
N ILE A 56 -8.12 2.70 -7.09
CA ILE A 56 -8.08 3.39 -8.38
C ILE A 56 -8.78 4.74 -8.16
N THR A 57 -8.13 5.85 -8.46
CA THR A 57 -8.69 7.19 -8.26
C THR A 57 -8.45 8.05 -9.49
N ASP A 58 -9.37 8.97 -9.77
CA ASP A 58 -9.05 10.07 -10.67
C ASP A 58 -8.05 11.03 -10.03
N TYR A 59 -7.20 11.65 -10.85
CA TYR A 59 -6.32 12.73 -10.45
C TYR A 59 -7.11 13.97 -10.05
N LEU A 60 -8.08 14.43 -10.84
CA LEU A 60 -8.66 15.76 -10.67
C LEU A 60 -9.99 15.77 -9.91
N LEU A 61 -10.00 15.22 -8.68
CA LEU A 61 -11.21 15.10 -7.83
C LEU A 61 -11.92 16.43 -7.46
N THR A 62 -11.31 17.56 -7.81
CA THR A 62 -11.81 18.91 -7.51
C THR A 62 -12.63 19.50 -8.66
N GLU A 63 -12.81 18.79 -9.77
CA GLU A 63 -13.48 19.33 -10.96
C GLU A 63 -14.99 19.47 -10.73
N LYS A 64 -15.64 18.43 -10.18
CA LYS A 64 -17.08 18.45 -9.88
C LYS A 64 -17.42 18.49 -8.39
N ALA A 65 -16.45 18.28 -7.50
CA ALA A 65 -16.63 18.38 -6.04
C ALA A 65 -15.79 19.51 -5.44
N ARG A 66 -16.34 20.21 -4.44
CA ARG A 66 -15.64 21.22 -3.66
C ARG A 66 -14.87 20.55 -2.52
N VAL A 67 -13.79 19.86 -2.87
CA VAL A 67 -12.84 19.26 -1.92
C VAL A 67 -11.50 19.96 -1.97
N LYS A 68 -10.67 19.78 -0.94
CA LYS A 68 -9.34 20.41 -0.81
C LYS A 68 -8.19 19.47 -1.17
N PHE A 69 -8.50 18.27 -1.65
CA PHE A 69 -7.54 17.25 -2.02
C PHE A 69 -7.84 16.77 -3.43
N ASP A 70 -6.80 16.28 -4.09
CA ASP A 70 -6.88 15.63 -5.39
C ASP A 70 -6.55 14.13 -5.23
N GLY A 71 -6.56 13.37 -6.32
CA GLY A 71 -6.27 11.94 -6.28
C GLY A 71 -4.85 11.63 -5.81
N GLN A 72 -3.90 12.54 -6.05
CA GLN A 72 -2.53 12.35 -5.60
C GLN A 72 -2.41 12.51 -4.08
N ILE A 73 -2.99 13.57 -3.53
CA ILE A 73 -3.01 13.81 -2.09
C ILE A 73 -3.68 12.62 -1.36
N LEU A 74 -4.73 12.05 -1.95
CA LEU A 74 -5.36 10.84 -1.44
C LEU A 74 -4.40 9.64 -1.41
N ILE A 75 -3.65 9.41 -2.49
CA ILE A 75 -2.66 8.34 -2.57
C ILE A 75 -1.55 8.55 -1.54
N GLU A 76 -1.06 9.78 -1.38
CA GLU A 76 -0.01 10.11 -0.40
C GLU A 76 -0.48 9.81 1.02
N ALA A 77 -1.68 10.26 1.40
CA ALA A 77 -2.25 10.00 2.73
C ALA A 77 -2.43 8.50 3.03
N ILE A 78 -2.79 7.69 2.02
CA ILE A 78 -2.84 6.23 2.15
C ILE A 78 -1.44 5.66 2.32
N GLN A 79 -0.47 6.11 1.52
CA GLN A 79 0.90 5.59 1.54
C GLN A 79 1.68 5.98 2.80
N GLU A 80 1.29 7.05 3.49
CA GLU A 80 1.81 7.38 4.83
C GLU A 80 1.46 6.29 5.86
N ARG A 81 0.27 5.68 5.73
CA ARG A 81 -0.22 4.63 6.64
C ARG A 81 0.10 3.22 6.14
N ASN A 82 0.14 3.02 4.83
CA ASN A 82 0.48 1.76 4.17
C ASN A 82 1.27 2.04 2.89
N ARG A 83 2.59 2.09 3.03
CA ARG A 83 3.53 2.45 1.95
C ARG A 83 3.44 1.55 0.73
N HIS A 84 2.95 0.32 0.92
CA HIS A 84 2.89 -0.69 -0.12
C HIS A 84 1.49 -0.90 -0.70
N PHE A 85 0.50 -0.13 -0.25
CA PHE A 85 -0.86 -0.26 -0.76
C PHE A 85 -0.91 0.05 -2.26
N PRO A 86 -1.42 -0.87 -3.09
CA PRO A 86 -1.53 -0.63 -4.52
C PRO A 86 -2.51 0.51 -4.84
N CYS A 87 -2.02 1.56 -5.50
CA CYS A 87 -2.85 2.68 -5.95
C CYS A 87 -2.70 2.86 -7.45
N PHE A 88 -3.76 3.22 -8.17
CA PHE A 88 -3.71 3.59 -9.58
C PHE A 88 -4.35 4.97 -9.74
N LEU A 89 -3.70 5.82 -10.52
CA LEU A 89 -4.13 7.18 -10.78
C LEU A 89 -4.58 7.28 -12.23
N LEU A 90 -5.85 7.54 -12.47
CA LEU A 90 -6.37 7.84 -13.80
C LEU A 90 -6.18 9.34 -14.08
N THR A 91 -5.75 9.69 -15.29
CA THR A 91 -5.63 11.11 -15.69
C THR A 91 -5.86 11.29 -17.18
N SER A 92 -6.42 12.43 -17.57
CA SER A 92 -6.53 12.86 -18.97
C SER A 92 -5.20 13.40 -19.52
N HIS A 93 -4.27 13.80 -18.65
CA HIS A 93 -2.97 14.38 -18.98
C HIS A 93 -1.83 13.69 -18.20
N ALA A 94 -1.35 12.58 -18.76
CA ALA A 94 -0.25 11.79 -18.18
C ALA A 94 1.04 12.56 -17.81
N PRO A 95 1.48 13.61 -18.55
CA PRO A 95 2.72 14.32 -18.21
C PRO A 95 2.67 15.05 -16.85
N ASP A 96 1.51 15.58 -16.46
CA ASP A 96 1.37 16.36 -15.23
C ASP A 96 1.37 15.44 -14.00
N ALA A 97 0.70 14.29 -14.10
CA ALA A 97 0.64 13.29 -13.04
C ALA A 97 1.98 12.54 -12.82
N LEU A 98 2.76 12.32 -13.89
CA LEU A 98 4.07 11.67 -13.81
C LEU A 98 5.13 12.51 -13.09
N ASN A 99 5.04 13.84 -13.17
CA ASN A 99 5.98 14.74 -12.49
C ASN A 99 5.68 14.90 -11.00
N ALA A 100 4.44 14.63 -10.60
CA ALA A 100 3.98 14.84 -9.24
C ALA A 100 4.02 13.55 -8.40
N THR A 101 3.88 12.36 -9.02
CA THR A 101 3.83 11.08 -8.29
C THR A 101 5.20 10.39 -8.20
N HIS A 102 5.59 9.91 -7.01
CA HIS A 102 6.86 9.20 -6.80
C HIS A 102 6.91 7.79 -7.43
N ASP A 103 5.78 7.20 -7.83
CA ASP A 103 5.73 5.89 -8.48
C ASP A 103 5.01 5.96 -9.84
N ALA A 104 5.80 6.24 -10.88
CA ALA A 104 5.35 6.37 -12.28
C ALA A 104 4.64 5.14 -12.86
N ARG A 105 4.68 3.99 -12.17
CA ARG A 105 4.03 2.73 -12.60
C ARG A 105 2.50 2.75 -12.44
N LEU A 106 1.98 3.75 -11.73
CA LEU A 106 0.60 3.80 -11.25
C LEU A 106 -0.28 4.77 -12.04
N VAL A 107 0.30 5.65 -12.86
CA VAL A 107 -0.43 6.62 -13.67
C VAL A 107 -0.92 5.98 -14.97
N GLN A 108 -2.22 6.05 -15.23
CA GLN A 108 -2.87 5.51 -16.41
C GLN A 108 -3.73 6.57 -17.09
N SER A 109 -3.79 6.52 -18.42
CA SER A 109 -4.66 7.44 -19.17
C SER A 109 -6.12 7.08 -18.94
N LYS A 110 -6.96 8.08 -18.63
CA LYS A 110 -8.44 7.95 -18.57
C LYS A 110 -9.02 7.39 -19.88
N SER A 111 -8.35 7.62 -21.01
CA SER A 111 -8.78 7.07 -22.30
C SER A 111 -8.76 5.54 -22.35
N ILE A 112 -8.03 4.86 -21.46
CA ILE A 112 -7.99 3.39 -21.42
C ILE A 112 -9.34 2.82 -20.99
N PRO A 113 -9.86 3.10 -19.78
CA PRO A 113 -11.18 2.59 -19.37
C PRO A 113 -12.32 3.20 -20.20
N PHE A 114 -12.24 4.50 -20.53
CA PHE A 114 -13.36 5.25 -21.11
C PHE A 114 -13.34 5.39 -22.64
N GLY A 115 -12.26 5.00 -23.31
CA GLY A 115 -12.13 5.14 -24.76
C GLY A 115 -12.89 4.08 -25.55
N GLY A 116 -12.90 4.26 -26.88
CA GLY A 116 -13.58 3.37 -27.83
C GLY A 116 -12.95 1.98 -27.99
N ASN A 117 -13.58 1.15 -28.82
CA ASN A 117 -13.18 -0.25 -29.06
C ASN A 117 -11.75 -0.42 -29.60
N ASP A 118 -11.18 0.63 -30.21
CA ASP A 118 -9.82 0.61 -30.75
C ASP A 118 -8.75 0.46 -29.65
N LEU A 119 -9.14 0.62 -28.38
CA LEU A 119 -8.25 0.47 -27.21
C LEU A 119 -8.44 -0.85 -26.46
N ASN A 120 -9.14 -1.83 -27.02
CA ASN A 120 -9.44 -3.11 -26.34
C ASN A 120 -8.19 -3.88 -25.87
N GLU A 121 -7.08 -3.79 -26.60
CA GLU A 121 -5.81 -4.37 -26.16
C GLU A 121 -5.28 -3.67 -24.90
N TYR A 122 -5.24 -2.34 -24.88
CA TYR A 122 -4.83 -1.54 -23.71
C TYR A 122 -5.76 -1.73 -22.51
N LYS A 123 -7.07 -1.84 -22.75
CA LYS A 123 -8.08 -2.21 -21.74
C LYS A 123 -7.74 -3.55 -21.08
N SER A 124 -7.45 -4.56 -21.90
CA SER A 124 -7.08 -5.90 -21.42
C SER A 124 -5.76 -5.89 -20.65
N LEU A 125 -4.76 -5.14 -21.15
CA LEU A 125 -3.47 -4.96 -20.48
C LEU A 125 -3.63 -4.30 -19.11
N PHE A 126 -4.50 -3.29 -19.00
CA PHE A 126 -4.74 -2.62 -17.73
C PHE A 126 -5.38 -3.55 -16.69
N ILE A 127 -6.35 -4.38 -17.09
CA ILE A 127 -6.92 -5.41 -16.20
C ILE A 127 -5.83 -6.40 -15.74
N ILE A 128 -5.01 -6.91 -16.65
CA ILE A 128 -3.90 -7.84 -16.32
C ILE A 128 -2.90 -7.16 -15.37
N GLN A 129 -2.62 -5.87 -15.57
CA GLN A 129 -1.74 -5.10 -14.71
C GLN A 129 -2.30 -5.02 -13.28
N ILE A 130 -3.58 -4.68 -13.14
CA ILE A 130 -4.26 -4.66 -11.83
C ILE A 130 -4.18 -6.04 -11.16
N GLU A 131 -4.52 -7.11 -11.88
CA GLU A 131 -4.45 -8.49 -11.35
C GLU A 131 -3.05 -8.85 -10.86
N LYS A 132 -2.02 -8.50 -11.65
CA LYS A 132 -0.62 -8.81 -11.32
C LYS A 132 -0.16 -8.05 -10.09
N VAL A 133 -0.52 -6.77 -9.97
CA VAL A 133 -0.14 -5.95 -8.81
C VAL A 133 -0.84 -6.44 -7.54
N ILE A 134 -2.15 -6.70 -7.60
CA ILE A 134 -2.90 -7.27 -6.47
C ILE A 134 -2.30 -8.61 -6.04
N LYS A 135 -2.02 -9.49 -6.99
CA LYS A 135 -1.41 -10.79 -6.70
C LYS A 135 -0.04 -10.64 -6.04
N ALA A 136 0.82 -9.77 -6.58
CA ALA A 136 2.14 -9.54 -6.00
C ALA A 136 2.05 -8.97 -4.57
N PHE A 137 1.14 -8.01 -4.35
CA PHE A 137 0.88 -7.46 -3.02
C PHE A 137 0.42 -8.54 -2.04
N ARG A 138 -0.58 -9.35 -2.43
CA ARG A 138 -1.11 -10.46 -1.62
C ARG A 138 -0.03 -11.51 -1.31
N ASP A 139 0.75 -11.92 -2.31
CA ASP A 139 1.78 -12.94 -2.16
C ASP A 139 2.90 -12.46 -1.22
N THR A 140 3.35 -11.21 -1.36
CA THR A 140 4.37 -10.63 -0.47
C THR A 140 3.83 -10.50 0.95
N ARG A 141 2.61 -9.97 1.11
CA ARG A 141 1.96 -9.83 2.41
C ARG A 141 1.84 -11.18 3.12
N GLN A 142 1.38 -12.21 2.41
CA GLN A 142 1.25 -13.55 2.98
C GLN A 142 2.60 -14.15 3.36
N LYS A 143 3.65 -13.93 2.56
CA LYS A 143 5.01 -14.39 2.90
C LYS A 143 5.51 -13.74 4.18
N LEU A 144 5.35 -12.42 4.32
CA LEU A 144 5.77 -11.68 5.51
C LEU A 144 5.04 -12.19 6.76
N VAL A 145 3.72 -12.32 6.69
CA VAL A 145 2.91 -12.85 7.80
C VAL A 145 3.32 -14.28 8.15
N ASN A 146 3.45 -15.17 7.17
CA ASN A 146 3.86 -16.55 7.43
C ASN A 146 5.27 -16.63 8.03
N GLU A 147 6.21 -15.81 7.57
CA GLU A 147 7.57 -15.76 8.11
C GLU A 147 7.56 -15.29 9.57
N PHE A 148 6.78 -14.24 9.87
CA PHE A 148 6.60 -13.72 11.22
C PHE A 148 5.93 -14.73 12.15
N GLU A 149 4.85 -15.39 11.73
CA GLU A 149 4.17 -16.44 12.51
C GLU A 149 5.10 -17.63 12.80
N ASN A 150 5.88 -18.07 11.81
CA ASN A 150 6.84 -19.17 11.99
C ASN A 150 7.95 -18.82 12.98
N LEU A 151 8.44 -17.57 12.96
CA LEU A 151 9.50 -17.13 13.88
C LEU A 151 8.97 -16.81 15.28
N SER A 152 7.76 -16.27 15.39
CA SER A 152 7.12 -15.98 16.68
C SER A 152 6.60 -17.23 17.40
N ALA A 153 6.31 -18.30 16.67
CA ALA A 153 5.97 -19.61 17.25
C ALA A 153 7.18 -20.34 17.89
N LEU A 154 8.41 -19.88 17.63
CA LEU A 154 9.61 -20.39 18.29
C LEU A 154 9.75 -19.76 19.67
N ASP A 155 10.19 -20.57 20.64
CA ASP A 155 10.49 -20.10 22.00
C ASP A 155 11.53 -18.97 21.96
N VAL A 156 11.23 -17.84 22.63
CA VAL A 156 12.07 -16.64 22.58
C VAL A 156 13.50 -16.91 23.09
N ASP A 157 13.62 -17.82 24.05
CA ASP A 157 14.88 -18.25 24.64
C ASP A 157 15.70 -19.19 23.73
N LYS A 158 15.09 -19.71 22.65
CA LYS A 158 15.75 -20.57 21.65
C LYS A 158 16.07 -19.84 20.35
N LEU A 159 15.65 -18.58 20.21
CA LEU A 159 15.95 -17.76 19.04
C LEU A 159 17.44 -17.36 19.01
N THR A 160 18.09 -17.68 17.91
CA THR A 160 19.45 -17.22 17.62
C THR A 160 19.48 -15.71 17.35
N ALA A 161 20.63 -15.05 17.56
CA ALA A 161 20.78 -13.61 17.29
C ALA A 161 20.34 -13.19 15.86
N PRO A 162 20.64 -13.94 14.78
CA PRO A 162 20.13 -13.63 13.44
C PRO A 162 18.61 -13.72 13.31
N GLN A 163 17.97 -14.67 14.00
CA GLN A 163 16.51 -14.81 13.98
C GLN A 163 15.83 -13.67 14.72
N LYS A 164 16.41 -13.18 15.83
CA LYS A 164 15.92 -11.99 16.55
C LYS A 164 16.01 -10.74 15.69
N GLN A 165 17.13 -10.54 14.99
CA GLN A 165 17.27 -9.42 14.04
C GLN A 165 16.25 -9.50 12.91
N ARG A 166 16.05 -10.70 12.33
CA ARG A 166 15.07 -10.89 11.26
C ARG A 166 13.64 -10.59 11.73
N LEU A 167 13.30 -10.92 12.98
CA LEU A 167 11.99 -10.64 13.56
C LEU A 167 11.73 -9.13 13.68
N LEU A 168 12.75 -8.34 14.02
CA LEU A 168 12.67 -6.87 14.00
C LEU A 168 12.48 -6.32 12.59
N GLU A 169 13.26 -6.82 11.61
CA GLU A 169 13.10 -6.42 10.20
C GLU A 169 11.69 -6.75 9.67
N LEU A 170 11.13 -7.87 10.11
CA LEU A 170 9.77 -8.28 9.75
C LEU A 170 8.72 -7.40 10.44
N ASP A 171 8.95 -6.95 11.68
CA ASP A 171 8.09 -5.97 12.36
C ASP A 171 8.03 -4.67 11.57
N ASP A 172 9.20 -4.09 11.27
CA ASP A 172 9.30 -2.84 10.50
C ASP A 172 8.67 -3.00 9.11
N SER A 173 8.83 -4.18 8.50
CA SER A 173 8.20 -4.50 7.22
C SER A 173 6.68 -4.58 7.37
N LEU A 174 6.15 -5.28 8.35
CA LEU A 174 4.70 -5.40 8.57
C LEU A 174 4.07 -4.04 8.89
N ASP A 175 4.74 -3.22 9.69
CA ASP A 175 4.33 -1.85 9.98
C ASP A 175 4.23 -1.02 8.68
N SER A 176 5.22 -1.15 7.78
CA SER A 176 5.18 -0.45 6.48
C SER A 176 4.03 -0.88 5.56
N TYR A 177 3.48 -2.08 5.78
CA TYR A 177 2.28 -2.62 5.10
C TYR A 177 0.97 -2.25 5.80
N GLY A 178 1.01 -1.34 6.79
CA GLY A 178 -0.16 -0.85 7.52
C GLY A 178 -0.69 -1.81 8.58
N PHE A 179 0.09 -2.82 8.99
CA PHE A 179 -0.26 -3.67 10.12
C PHE A 179 0.10 -2.97 11.43
N THR A 180 -0.69 -1.99 11.87
CA THR A 180 -0.45 -1.23 13.13
C THR A 180 -0.64 -2.08 14.40
N SER A 181 -0.72 -3.40 14.28
CA SER A 181 -0.93 -4.33 15.37
C SER A 181 -0.08 -5.58 15.18
N SER A 182 1.24 -5.41 15.13
CA SER A 182 2.19 -6.48 15.44
C SER A 182 2.53 -6.43 16.94
N PRO A 183 2.02 -7.36 17.76
CA PRO A 183 2.30 -7.40 19.18
C PRO A 183 3.64 -8.09 19.39
N ILE A 184 4.76 -7.42 19.07
CA ILE A 184 6.05 -7.88 19.61
C ILE A 184 5.99 -7.67 21.13
N PRO A 185 6.16 -8.73 21.94
CA PRO A 185 6.23 -8.59 23.39
C PRO A 185 7.33 -7.58 23.76
N THR A 186 7.01 -6.61 24.62
CA THR A 186 7.93 -5.55 25.08
C THR A 186 9.29 -6.10 25.55
N LYS A 187 9.32 -7.34 26.06
CA LYS A 187 10.54 -8.07 26.45
C LYS A 187 11.54 -8.27 25.31
N LEU A 188 11.08 -8.55 24.09
CA LEU A 188 11.95 -8.70 22.92
C LEU A 188 12.56 -7.36 22.51
N LYS A 189 11.83 -6.25 22.67
CA LYS A 189 12.34 -4.89 22.46
C LYS A 189 13.38 -4.54 23.52
N GLU A 190 13.11 -4.81 24.80
CA GLU A 190 14.06 -4.56 25.89
C GLU A 190 15.35 -5.40 25.78
N ASP A 191 15.25 -6.70 25.51
CA ASP A 191 16.41 -7.59 25.37
C ASP A 191 17.27 -7.26 24.15
N THR A 192 16.65 -6.83 23.04
CA THR A 192 17.42 -6.40 21.85
C THR A 192 18.09 -5.06 22.05
N HIS A 193 17.43 -4.09 22.70
CA HIS A 193 18.09 -2.83 23.08
C HIS A 193 19.30 -3.07 24.00
N ILE A 194 19.19 -3.97 24.97
CA ILE A 194 20.29 -4.35 25.85
C ILE A 194 21.40 -5.09 25.08
N ALA A 195 21.06 -6.00 24.16
CA ALA A 195 22.05 -6.69 23.33
C ALA A 195 22.78 -5.73 22.38
N LEU A 196 22.09 -4.74 21.80
CA LEU A 196 22.67 -3.74 20.90
C LEU A 196 23.58 -2.76 21.67
N LEU A 197 23.17 -2.34 22.87
CA LEU A 197 24.01 -1.58 23.78
C LEU A 197 25.25 -2.37 24.21
N SER A 198 25.09 -3.66 24.51
CA SER A 198 26.21 -4.53 24.90
C SER A 198 27.21 -4.70 23.77
N LYS A 199 26.73 -4.87 22.53
CA LYS A 199 27.57 -4.96 21.34
C LYS A 199 28.28 -3.63 21.03
N LEU A 200 27.59 -2.50 21.18
CA LEU A 200 28.20 -1.16 21.05
C LEU A 200 29.29 -0.93 22.10
N VAL A 201 29.09 -1.40 23.33
CA VAL A 201 30.11 -1.35 24.38
C VAL A 201 31.30 -2.25 24.04
N GLU A 202 31.07 -3.47 23.55
CA GLU A 202 32.13 -4.37 23.05
C GLU A 202 32.92 -3.76 21.87
N ASP A 203 32.23 -3.14 20.93
CA ASP A 203 32.85 -2.46 19.78
C ASP A 203 33.68 -1.23 20.24
N ILE A 204 33.22 -0.51 21.27
CA ILE A 204 33.98 0.58 21.90
C ILE A 204 35.19 0.04 22.67
N ASP A 205 35.03 -1.03 23.44
CA ASP A 205 36.12 -1.63 24.22
C ASP A 205 37.20 -2.24 23.32
N THR A 206 36.81 -2.82 22.18
CA THR A 206 37.78 -3.27 21.16
C THR A 206 38.49 -2.10 20.50
N LEU A 207 37.81 -1.00 20.19
CA LEU A 207 38.43 0.23 19.66
C LEU A 207 39.38 0.91 20.66
N ILE A 208 39.07 0.87 21.96
CA ILE A 208 39.93 1.39 23.03
C ILE A 208 41.09 0.43 23.32
N GLY A 209 40.86 -0.88 23.25
CA GLY A 209 41.86 -1.93 23.42
C GLY A 209 42.91 -1.98 22.30
N MET A 210 42.55 -1.57 21.08
CA MET A 210 43.49 -1.41 19.96
C MET A 210 44.37 -0.15 20.05
N LYS A 211 44.16 0.72 21.07
CA LYS A 211 44.93 1.96 21.28
C LYS A 211 46.02 1.87 22.36
N LYS A 212 46.42 0.66 22.80
CA LYS A 212 47.59 0.44 23.67
C LYS A 212 48.72 -0.26 22.95
#